data_AF-A0A1R3ULL7-F1
#
_entry.id   AF-A0A1R3ULL7-F1
#
_cell.length_a   1.000
_cell.length_b   1.000
_cell.length_c   1.000
_cell.angle_alpha   90.00
_cell.angle_beta   90.00
_cell.angle_gamma   90.00
#
_symmetry.space_group_name_H-M   'P 1'
#
loop_
_entity.id
_entity.type
_entity.pdbx_description
1 polymer ?
#
loop_
_entity_poly.entity_id
_entity_poly.type
_entity_poly.pdbx_seq_one_letter_code
_entity_poly.pdbx_strand_id
1 'polypeptide(L)'
;MVEGAERVARVWAHMAVNFERGGSPAYAEIARGVVADAELVGLVMSLPVGDKRQPNLLLGAVRYLGGPVSSFEVWRAFVVEQWERVAGVVMARSTQTNEVRRCATLLPVLARLPGPLALIEVGASAGLCLYPDRYRYSFDGAVPLGAGSGPVLECATEGGVPVPERVPQVVWRAGIDLNPLVAGDEGDVRWLEALIWPGEQERARRERLRGAAAVVAGEAPVMVAGDLLEELPGVVARAPRGATVVVLHSAVGE
;
A
#
# COMPACT_ATOMS: atom_id res chain seq x y z
N MET A 1 3.78 6.41 -31.91
CA MET A 1 3.62 5.02 -31.40
C MET A 1 4.91 4.47 -30.83
N VAL A 2 6.04 4.55 -31.56
CA VAL A 2 7.36 4.05 -31.13
C VAL A 2 7.80 4.64 -29.77
N GLU A 3 7.73 5.96 -29.59
CA GLU A 3 8.12 6.61 -28.33
C GLU A 3 7.29 6.15 -27.11
N GLY A 4 6.03 5.77 -27.33
CA GLY A 4 5.15 5.25 -26.30
C GLY A 4 5.53 3.82 -25.89
N ALA A 5 5.86 2.97 -26.86
CA ALA A 5 6.32 1.60 -26.62
C ALA A 5 7.66 1.60 -25.85
N GLU A 6 8.60 2.45 -26.26
CA GLU A 6 9.88 2.60 -25.56
C GLU A 6 9.70 3.10 -24.13
N ARG A 7 8.76 4.02 -23.88
CA ARG A 7 8.46 4.49 -22.53
C ARG A 7 7.91 3.36 -21.66
N VAL A 8 6.97 2.56 -22.18
CA VAL A 8 6.45 1.37 -21.47
C VAL A 8 7.61 0.42 -21.16
N ALA A 9 8.41 0.04 -22.16
CA ALA A 9 9.55 -0.84 -21.97
C ALA A 9 10.54 -0.32 -20.90
N ARG A 10 10.86 0.98 -20.89
CA ARG A 10 11.73 1.58 -19.87
C ARG A 10 11.16 1.45 -18.46
N VAL A 11 9.86 1.70 -18.27
CA VAL A 11 9.20 1.59 -16.95
C VAL A 11 9.23 0.14 -16.46
N TRP A 12 8.92 -0.83 -17.34
CA TRP A 12 8.95 -2.25 -17.00
C TRP A 12 10.38 -2.74 -16.70
N ALA A 13 11.37 -2.30 -17.47
CA ALA A 13 12.79 -2.63 -17.22
C ALA A 13 13.27 -2.08 -15.88
N HIS A 14 12.90 -0.85 -15.53
CA HIS A 14 13.20 -0.28 -14.23
C HIS A 14 12.55 -1.07 -13.09
N MET A 15 11.26 -1.42 -13.23
CA MET A 15 10.55 -2.21 -12.23
C MET A 15 11.12 -3.63 -12.08
N ALA A 16 11.67 -4.24 -13.13
CA ALA A 16 12.33 -5.54 -13.02
C ALA A 16 13.50 -5.50 -12.01
N VAL A 17 14.28 -4.40 -12.02
CA VAL A 17 15.38 -4.20 -11.04
C VAL A 17 14.83 -4.04 -9.62
N ASN A 18 13.71 -3.31 -9.46
CA ASN A 18 13.09 -3.11 -8.16
C ASN A 18 12.48 -4.40 -7.60
N PHE A 19 11.87 -5.23 -8.45
CA PHE A 19 11.35 -6.55 -8.05
C PHE A 19 12.47 -7.49 -7.61
N GLU A 20 13.59 -7.53 -8.32
CA GLU A 20 14.75 -8.33 -7.95
C GLU A 20 15.30 -7.91 -6.58
N ARG A 21 15.54 -6.60 -6.39
CA ARG A 21 15.99 -6.03 -5.11
C ARG A 21 14.97 -6.24 -3.97
N GLY A 22 13.69 -6.24 -4.30
CA GLY A 22 12.59 -6.48 -3.38
C GLY A 22 12.35 -7.94 -3.03
N GLY A 23 13.15 -8.88 -3.53
CA GLY A 23 13.02 -10.31 -3.26
C GLY A 23 11.86 -10.99 -4.01
N SER A 24 11.51 -10.47 -5.20
CA SER A 24 10.45 -10.99 -6.06
C SER A 24 11.00 -11.39 -7.44
N PRO A 25 11.78 -12.48 -7.54
CA PRO A 25 12.41 -12.89 -8.79
C PRO A 25 11.40 -13.22 -9.89
N ALA A 26 10.24 -13.80 -9.54
CA ALA A 26 9.20 -14.11 -10.51
C ALA A 26 8.60 -12.85 -11.16
N TYR A 27 8.39 -11.77 -10.39
CA TYR A 27 7.98 -10.48 -10.95
C TYR A 27 9.09 -9.85 -11.79
N ALA A 28 10.36 -9.98 -11.39
CA ALA A 28 11.50 -9.50 -12.18
C ALA A 28 11.64 -10.23 -13.52
N GLU A 29 11.38 -11.54 -13.55
CA GLU A 29 11.30 -12.36 -14.76
C GLU A 29 10.16 -11.89 -15.67
N ILE A 30 8.93 -11.80 -15.13
CA ILE A 30 7.76 -11.33 -15.89
C ILE A 30 8.02 -9.95 -16.48
N ALA A 31 8.58 -9.03 -15.70
CA ALA A 31 8.83 -7.67 -16.16
C ALA A 31 9.87 -7.62 -17.30
N ARG A 32 10.92 -8.44 -17.24
CA ARG A 32 11.88 -8.60 -18.35
C ARG A 32 11.22 -9.20 -19.60
N GLY A 33 10.35 -10.19 -19.42
CA GLY A 33 9.59 -10.79 -20.51
C GLY A 33 8.66 -9.78 -21.22
N VAL A 34 7.97 -8.93 -20.46
CA VAL A 34 7.11 -7.86 -21.03
C VAL A 34 7.92 -6.90 -21.90
N VAL A 35 9.14 -6.53 -21.49
CA VAL A 35 10.03 -5.65 -22.28
C VAL A 35 10.37 -6.25 -23.66
N ALA A 36 10.49 -7.58 -23.73
CA ALA A 36 10.83 -8.29 -24.96
C ALA A 36 9.61 -8.69 -25.82
N ASP A 37 8.38 -8.43 -25.35
CA ASP A 37 7.16 -8.89 -25.98
C ASP A 37 6.32 -7.74 -26.57
N ALA A 38 6.36 -7.61 -27.89
CA ALA A 38 5.67 -6.54 -28.61
C ALA A 38 4.14 -6.58 -28.46
N GLU A 39 3.54 -7.76 -28.29
CA GLU A 39 2.10 -7.92 -28.11
C GLU A 39 1.68 -7.38 -26.73
N LEU A 40 2.37 -7.79 -25.67
CA LEU A 40 2.13 -7.30 -24.31
C LEU A 40 2.37 -5.79 -24.20
N VAL A 41 3.42 -5.26 -24.83
CA VAL A 41 3.65 -3.81 -24.90
C VAL A 41 2.48 -3.11 -25.61
N GLY A 42 1.98 -3.69 -26.70
CA GLY A 42 0.79 -3.21 -27.40
C GLY A 42 -0.45 -3.19 -26.52
N LEU A 43 -0.70 -4.25 -25.76
CA LEU A 43 -1.80 -4.34 -24.79
C LEU A 43 -1.67 -3.25 -23.72
N VAL A 44 -0.50 -3.10 -23.09
CA VAL A 44 -0.27 -2.03 -22.10
C VAL A 44 -0.47 -0.64 -22.72
N MET A 45 -0.07 -0.43 -23.97
CA MET A 45 -0.28 0.83 -24.68
C MET A 45 -1.75 1.14 -24.97
N SER A 46 -2.63 0.13 -25.00
CA SER A 46 -4.08 0.34 -25.17
C SER A 46 -4.73 0.97 -23.94
N LEU A 47 -4.11 0.85 -22.76
CA LEU A 47 -4.58 1.48 -21.53
C LEU A 47 -4.32 3.00 -21.55
N PRO A 48 -5.10 3.81 -20.80
CA PRO A 48 -4.88 5.25 -20.70
C PRO A 48 -3.44 5.60 -20.30
N VAL A 49 -2.90 6.68 -20.86
CA VAL A 49 -1.58 7.19 -20.48
C VAL A 49 -1.59 7.62 -19.01
N GLY A 50 -0.51 7.35 -18.29
CA GLY A 50 -0.37 7.64 -16.86
C GLY A 50 -0.41 6.37 -16.03
N ASP A 51 -1.10 6.43 -14.88
CA ASP A 51 -1.03 5.40 -13.85
C ASP A 51 -1.59 4.04 -14.28
N LYS A 52 -2.47 4.02 -15.29
CA LYS A 52 -3.04 2.79 -15.82
C LYS A 52 -2.02 1.90 -16.54
N ARG A 53 -0.83 2.39 -16.85
CA ARG A 53 0.26 1.61 -17.48
C ARG A 53 1.32 1.12 -16.50
N GLN A 54 1.12 1.31 -15.19
CA GLN A 54 2.09 0.92 -14.17
C GLN A 54 2.19 -0.63 -14.05
N PRO A 55 3.41 -1.19 -13.96
CA PRO A 55 3.60 -2.64 -13.82
C PRO A 55 2.91 -3.24 -12.59
N ASN A 56 2.99 -2.56 -11.43
CA ASN A 56 2.34 -3.02 -10.20
C ASN A 56 0.82 -3.17 -10.33
N LEU A 57 0.16 -2.25 -11.06
CA LEU A 57 -1.28 -2.29 -11.29
C LEU A 57 -1.66 -3.48 -12.16
N LEU A 58 -0.93 -3.73 -13.25
CA LEU A 58 -1.19 -4.86 -14.13
C LEU A 58 -0.95 -6.20 -13.44
N LEU A 59 0.19 -6.33 -12.74
CA LEU A 59 0.54 -7.54 -11.98
C LEU A 59 -0.49 -7.79 -10.86
N GLY A 60 -0.90 -6.74 -10.14
CA GLY A 60 -1.95 -6.80 -9.13
C GLY A 60 -3.30 -7.23 -9.72
N ALA A 61 -3.69 -6.70 -10.90
CA ALA A 61 -4.92 -7.08 -11.58
C ALA A 61 -4.96 -8.57 -11.94
N VAL A 62 -3.86 -9.10 -12.47
CA VAL A 62 -3.73 -10.54 -12.79
C VAL A 62 -3.92 -11.37 -11.52
N ARG A 63 -3.26 -11.00 -10.42
CA ARG A 63 -3.38 -11.73 -9.15
C ARG A 63 -4.76 -11.61 -8.52
N TYR A 64 -5.39 -10.46 -8.61
CA TYR A 64 -6.75 -10.24 -8.12
C TYR A 64 -7.76 -11.16 -8.81
N LEU A 65 -7.53 -11.45 -10.10
CA LEU A 65 -8.31 -12.40 -10.89
C LEU A 65 -7.92 -13.87 -10.66
N GLY A 66 -6.96 -14.15 -9.77
CA GLY A 66 -6.44 -15.50 -9.52
C GLY A 66 -5.48 -16.02 -10.60
N GLY A 67 -4.94 -15.13 -11.44
CA GLY A 67 -3.99 -15.49 -12.49
C GLY A 67 -2.60 -15.86 -11.93
N PRO A 68 -1.83 -16.69 -12.67
CA PRO A 68 -0.53 -17.15 -12.24
C PRO A 68 0.53 -16.06 -12.36
N VAL A 69 1.49 -16.05 -11.43
CA VAL A 69 2.65 -15.13 -11.44
C VAL A 69 3.97 -15.87 -11.17
N SER A 70 4.00 -17.17 -11.42
CA SER A 70 5.16 -18.03 -11.12
C SER A 70 6.25 -18.00 -12.18
N SER A 71 5.91 -17.70 -13.44
CA SER A 71 6.86 -17.48 -14.54
C SER A 71 6.25 -16.57 -15.60
N PHE A 72 7.08 -16.04 -16.50
CA PHE A 72 6.63 -15.20 -17.60
C PHE A 72 5.67 -15.92 -18.54
N GLU A 73 5.93 -17.19 -18.88
CA GLU A 73 5.17 -17.92 -19.91
C GLU A 73 3.70 -18.11 -19.50
N VAL A 74 3.46 -18.59 -18.28
CA VAL A 74 2.10 -18.83 -17.77
C VAL A 74 1.36 -17.52 -17.50
N TRP A 75 2.08 -16.49 -17.05
CA TRP A 75 1.52 -15.16 -16.84
C TRP A 75 1.09 -14.53 -18.16
N ARG A 76 1.97 -14.57 -19.17
CA ARG A 76 1.70 -14.05 -20.52
C ARG A 76 0.48 -14.73 -21.12
N ALA A 77 0.42 -16.06 -21.07
CA ALA A 77 -0.71 -16.82 -21.61
C ALA A 77 -2.04 -16.36 -20.98
N PHE A 78 -2.08 -16.22 -19.64
CA PHE A 78 -3.24 -15.72 -18.94
C PHE A 78 -3.61 -14.30 -19.34
N VAL A 79 -2.63 -13.38 -19.44
CA VAL A 79 -2.89 -11.97 -19.76
C VAL A 79 -3.44 -11.79 -21.16
N VAL A 80 -2.86 -12.47 -22.15
CA VAL A 80 -3.31 -12.39 -23.54
C VAL A 80 -4.71 -12.99 -23.68
N GLU A 81 -4.95 -14.14 -23.06
CA GLU A 81 -6.26 -14.81 -23.13
C GLU A 81 -7.36 -14.03 -22.38
N GLN A 82 -7.04 -13.43 -21.24
CA GLN A 82 -8.00 -12.78 -20.35
C GLN A 82 -7.92 -11.24 -20.38
N TRP A 83 -7.35 -10.67 -21.45
CA TRP A 83 -6.98 -9.24 -21.51
C TRP A 83 -8.13 -8.32 -21.11
N GLU A 84 -9.33 -8.50 -21.66
CA GLU A 84 -10.49 -7.65 -21.36
C GLU A 84 -10.84 -7.62 -19.87
N ARG A 85 -10.72 -8.77 -19.19
CA ARG A 85 -10.96 -8.87 -17.74
C ARG A 85 -9.85 -8.19 -16.94
N VAL A 86 -8.60 -8.40 -17.35
CA VAL A 86 -7.43 -7.76 -16.72
C VAL A 86 -7.52 -6.24 -16.88
N ALA A 87 -7.77 -5.74 -18.09
CA ALA A 87 -7.96 -4.33 -18.39
C ALA A 87 -9.13 -3.74 -17.60
N GLY A 88 -10.24 -4.46 -17.45
CA GLY A 88 -11.37 -4.05 -16.61
C GLY A 88 -10.96 -3.78 -15.15
N VAL A 89 -10.15 -4.65 -14.55
CA VAL A 89 -9.62 -4.45 -13.19
C VAL A 89 -8.66 -3.27 -13.15
N VAL A 90 -7.74 -3.15 -14.11
CA VAL A 90 -6.80 -2.02 -14.21
C VAL A 90 -7.55 -0.68 -14.30
N MET A 91 -8.65 -0.62 -15.05
CA MET A 91 -9.46 0.59 -15.18
C MET A 91 -10.19 0.94 -13.87
N ALA A 92 -10.71 -0.07 -13.17
CA ALA A 92 -11.46 0.10 -11.92
C ALA A 92 -10.59 0.34 -10.68
N ARG A 93 -9.30 0.01 -10.71
CA ARG A 93 -8.40 0.04 -9.55
C ARG A 93 -7.19 0.94 -9.76
N SER A 94 -6.53 1.31 -8.67
CA SER A 94 -5.27 2.05 -8.67
C SER A 94 -4.25 1.35 -7.78
N THR A 95 -2.96 1.54 -8.07
CA THR A 95 -1.89 1.08 -7.17
C THR A 95 -2.02 1.82 -5.84
N GLN A 96 -2.32 1.10 -4.75
CA GLN A 96 -2.48 1.69 -3.42
C GLN A 96 -1.73 0.83 -2.40
N THR A 97 -0.53 1.28 -1.99
CA THR A 97 0.31 0.55 -1.03
C THR A 97 -0.01 1.01 0.39
N ASN A 98 -0.75 0.19 1.15
CA ASN A 98 -1.08 0.45 2.55
C ASN A 98 -0.13 -0.34 3.51
N GLU A 99 1.17 -0.02 3.50
CA GLU A 99 2.19 -0.74 4.27
C GLU A 99 2.19 -0.34 5.76
N VAL A 100 1.55 -1.17 6.58
CA VAL A 100 1.33 -0.95 8.02
C VAL A 100 2.64 -0.80 8.81
N ARG A 101 3.76 -1.38 8.36
CA ARG A 101 5.05 -1.24 9.06
C ARG A 101 5.56 0.20 9.11
N ARG A 102 5.07 1.09 8.25
CA ARG A 102 5.36 2.54 8.33
C ARG A 102 4.91 3.16 9.66
N CYS A 103 3.95 2.57 10.37
CA CYS A 103 3.63 3.01 11.71
C CYS A 103 4.83 2.87 12.67
N ALA A 104 5.69 1.86 12.50
CA ALA A 104 6.86 1.66 13.37
C ALA A 104 7.90 2.77 13.19
N THR A 105 8.04 3.31 11.98
CA THR A 105 8.95 4.43 11.70
C THR A 105 8.39 5.78 12.16
N LEU A 106 7.05 5.91 12.19
CA LEU A 106 6.38 7.14 12.65
C LEU A 106 6.20 7.18 14.18
N LEU A 107 6.11 6.03 14.84
CA LEU A 107 5.82 5.92 16.26
C LEU A 107 6.76 6.74 17.17
N PRO A 108 8.09 6.76 16.97
CA PRO A 108 9.00 7.56 17.80
C PRO A 108 8.64 9.06 17.83
N VAL A 109 8.15 9.60 16.72
CA VAL A 109 7.73 11.00 16.63
C VAL A 109 6.36 11.18 17.26
N LEU A 110 5.38 10.34 16.90
CA LEU A 110 4.01 10.43 17.40
C LEU A 110 3.93 10.30 18.93
N ALA A 111 4.72 9.40 19.53
CA ALA A 111 4.74 9.17 20.97
C ALA A 111 5.27 10.37 21.80
N ARG A 112 6.00 11.29 21.16
CA ARG A 112 6.58 12.49 21.78
C ARG A 112 5.69 13.72 21.69
N LEU A 113 4.64 13.68 20.87
CA LEU A 113 3.72 14.81 20.71
C LEU A 113 2.80 14.95 21.93
N PRO A 114 2.37 16.18 22.28
CA PRO A 114 1.38 16.40 23.34
C PRO A 114 0.06 15.70 22.98
N GLY A 115 -0.39 14.79 23.83
CA GLY A 115 -1.65 14.06 23.63
C GLY A 115 -2.87 14.78 24.21
N PRO A 116 -4.09 14.32 23.87
CA PRO A 116 -4.37 13.25 22.91
C PRO A 116 -4.22 13.71 21.45
N LEU A 117 -4.01 12.77 20.53
CA LEU A 117 -3.82 13.06 19.10
C LEU A 117 -5.11 12.89 18.29
N ALA A 118 -5.30 13.78 17.33
CA ALA A 118 -6.25 13.66 16.22
C ALA A 118 -5.44 13.44 14.93
N LEU A 119 -5.44 12.21 14.40
CA LEU A 119 -4.61 11.83 13.26
C LEU A 119 -5.36 12.02 11.94
N ILE A 120 -4.70 12.65 10.97
CA ILE A 120 -5.17 12.79 9.59
C ILE A 120 -4.11 12.22 8.67
N GLU A 121 -4.44 11.20 7.89
CA GLU A 121 -3.55 10.66 6.85
C GLU A 121 -4.01 11.13 5.47
N VAL A 122 -3.08 11.69 4.69
CA VAL A 122 -3.29 11.98 3.26
C VAL A 122 -2.75 10.81 2.42
N GLY A 123 -3.49 10.40 1.38
CA GLY A 123 -3.20 9.16 0.65
C GLY A 123 -3.43 7.91 1.50
N ALA A 124 -4.52 7.90 2.27
CA ALA A 124 -4.74 6.93 3.33
C ALA A 124 -5.09 5.51 2.86
N SER A 125 -5.45 5.30 1.59
CA SER A 125 -5.92 4.02 1.05
C SER A 125 -7.08 3.44 1.90
N ALA A 126 -6.89 2.31 2.59
CA ALA A 126 -7.86 1.71 3.52
C ALA A 126 -7.75 2.24 4.97
N GLY A 127 -6.91 3.24 5.20
CA GLY A 127 -6.72 3.87 6.51
C GLY A 127 -5.89 3.05 7.50
N LEU A 128 -5.17 2.01 7.05
CA LEU A 128 -4.46 1.11 7.97
C LEU A 128 -3.38 1.84 8.80
N CYS A 129 -2.75 2.90 8.29
CA CYS A 129 -1.71 3.62 9.02
C CYS A 129 -2.25 4.63 10.06
N LEU A 130 -3.58 4.81 10.16
CA LEU A 130 -4.23 5.68 11.15
C LEU A 130 -4.32 5.07 12.56
N TYR A 131 -3.89 3.82 12.74
CA TYR A 131 -4.07 3.06 13.99
C TYR A 131 -2.77 2.76 14.73
N PRO A 132 -1.80 3.69 14.82
CA PRO A 132 -0.52 3.39 15.45
C PRO A 132 -0.67 3.04 16.94
N ASP A 133 -1.76 3.42 17.59
CA ASP A 133 -2.08 3.08 18.98
C ASP A 133 -2.80 1.74 19.17
N ARG A 134 -3.26 1.10 18.08
CA ARG A 134 -3.88 -0.24 18.11
C ARG A 134 -2.93 -1.36 17.67
N TYR A 135 -1.74 -1.02 17.20
CA TYR A 135 -0.69 -1.97 16.85
C TYR A 135 0.31 -2.16 17.98
N ARG A 136 1.11 -3.21 17.87
CA ARG A 136 2.20 -3.52 18.79
C ARG A 136 3.53 -3.39 18.07
N TYR A 137 4.59 -3.06 18.79
CA TYR A 137 5.89 -2.73 18.16
C TYR A 137 7.03 -3.44 18.87
N SER A 138 7.83 -4.18 18.12
CA SER A 138 9.06 -4.78 18.64
C SER A 138 10.24 -4.10 17.96
N PHE A 139 10.98 -3.30 18.72
CA PHE A 139 12.23 -2.68 18.28
C PHE A 139 13.38 -3.58 18.69
N ASP A 140 14.24 -3.95 17.73
CA ASP A 140 15.46 -4.76 17.96
C ASP A 140 15.21 -6.07 18.71
N GLY A 141 14.05 -6.71 18.46
CA GLY A 141 13.65 -7.96 19.09
C GLY A 141 13.19 -7.86 20.55
N ALA A 142 13.00 -6.64 21.07
CA ALA A 142 12.48 -6.42 22.42
C ALA A 142 11.01 -6.87 22.55
N VAL A 143 10.57 -7.04 23.80
CA VAL A 143 9.17 -7.36 24.12
C VAL A 143 8.25 -6.31 23.46
N PRO A 144 7.19 -6.72 22.73
CA PRO A 144 6.35 -5.77 22.01
C PRO A 144 5.72 -4.71 22.90
N LEU A 145 5.89 -3.44 22.52
CA LEU A 145 5.24 -2.28 23.09
C LEU A 145 3.80 -2.15 22.57
N GLY A 146 2.87 -1.78 23.44
CA GLY A 146 1.46 -1.53 23.12
C GLY A 146 0.53 -2.66 23.57
N ALA A 147 -0.73 -2.32 23.84
CA ALA A 147 -1.75 -3.27 24.33
C ALA A 147 -2.82 -3.60 23.27
N GLY A 148 -2.66 -3.11 22.04
CA GLY A 148 -3.62 -3.32 20.97
C GLY A 148 -3.67 -4.78 20.47
N SER A 149 -4.81 -5.16 19.89
CA SER A 149 -5.03 -6.49 19.32
C SER A 149 -4.47 -6.67 17.91
N GLY A 150 -3.93 -5.61 17.30
CA GLY A 150 -3.39 -5.65 15.96
C GLY A 150 -2.04 -6.37 15.83
N PRO A 151 -1.48 -6.38 14.60
CA PRO A 151 -0.22 -7.06 14.33
C PRO A 151 0.94 -6.48 15.16
N VAL A 152 1.96 -7.32 15.36
CA VAL A 152 3.26 -6.87 15.86
C VAL A 152 4.08 -6.37 14.66
N LEU A 153 4.55 -5.12 14.77
CA LEU A 153 5.37 -4.44 13.79
C LEU A 153 6.81 -4.46 14.28
N GLU A 154 7.58 -5.37 13.70
CA GLU A 154 9.02 -5.48 13.96
C GLU A 154 9.77 -4.37 13.21
N CYS A 155 10.71 -3.72 13.90
CA CYS A 155 11.55 -2.67 13.35
C CYS A 155 12.95 -2.79 13.91
N ALA A 156 13.95 -2.92 13.04
CA ALA A 156 15.34 -2.73 13.44
C ALA A 156 15.62 -1.22 13.53
N THR A 157 16.46 -0.83 14.48
CA THR A 157 16.95 0.54 14.60
C THR A 157 18.41 0.65 14.16
N GLU A 158 18.78 1.80 13.59
CA GLU A 158 20.16 2.12 13.25
C GLU A 158 20.49 3.51 13.79
N GLY A 159 21.61 3.64 14.52
CA GLY A 159 22.02 4.90 15.15
C GLY A 159 21.24 5.25 16.42
N GLY A 160 21.25 6.53 16.80
CA GLY A 160 20.65 7.03 18.05
C GLY A 160 19.14 7.28 17.97
N VAL A 161 18.37 6.37 17.38
CA VAL A 161 16.91 6.51 17.26
C VAL A 161 16.27 6.41 18.64
N PRO A 162 15.46 7.40 19.07
CA PRO A 162 14.79 7.33 20.37
C PRO A 162 13.68 6.28 20.31
N VAL A 163 13.94 5.08 20.81
CA VAL A 163 12.93 4.02 20.93
C VAL A 163 11.82 4.49 21.90
N PRO A 164 10.54 4.50 21.48
CA PRO A 164 9.45 4.96 22.32
C PRO A 164 9.15 3.97 23.45
N GLU A 165 8.75 4.48 24.62
CA GLU A 165 8.33 3.68 25.78
C GLU A 165 6.81 3.47 25.86
N ARG A 166 6.05 4.16 25.00
CA ARG A 166 4.58 4.12 24.95
C ARG A 166 4.08 4.34 23.52
N VAL A 167 2.89 3.83 23.24
CA VAL A 167 2.11 4.24 22.05
C VAL A 167 1.36 5.55 22.34
N PRO A 168 1.07 6.39 21.34
CA PRO A 168 0.30 7.62 21.56
C PRO A 168 -1.15 7.32 21.93
N GLN A 169 -1.81 8.25 22.62
CA GLN A 169 -3.27 8.20 22.77
C GLN A 169 -3.91 8.89 21.56
N VAL A 170 -4.61 8.13 20.72
CA VAL A 170 -5.34 8.66 19.56
C VAL A 170 -6.83 8.67 19.87
N VAL A 171 -7.47 9.84 19.77
CA VAL A 171 -8.90 10.01 20.09
C VAL A 171 -9.76 10.28 18.86
N TRP A 172 -9.13 10.55 17.72
CA TRP A 172 -9.83 10.79 16.46
C TRP A 172 -8.92 10.48 15.28
N ARG A 173 -9.51 9.95 14.20
CA ARG A 173 -8.80 9.48 13.00
C ARG A 173 -9.58 9.86 11.75
N ALA A 174 -8.90 10.40 10.75
CA ALA A 174 -9.45 10.61 9.43
C ALA A 174 -8.43 10.33 8.31
N GLY A 175 -8.90 9.80 7.19
CA GLY A 175 -8.11 9.59 5.98
C GLY A 175 -8.68 10.38 4.81
N ILE A 176 -7.80 10.92 3.97
CA ILE A 176 -8.15 11.50 2.67
C ILE A 176 -7.44 10.66 1.60
N ASP A 177 -8.19 10.19 0.60
CA ASP A 177 -7.64 9.46 -0.54
C ASP A 177 -8.47 9.73 -1.79
N LEU A 178 -7.85 9.65 -2.97
CA LEU A 178 -8.59 9.79 -4.24
C LEU A 178 -9.56 8.62 -4.46
N ASN A 179 -9.23 7.43 -3.95
CA ASN A 179 -10.03 6.23 -4.05
C ASN A 179 -9.99 5.44 -2.72
N PRO A 180 -10.64 5.93 -1.64
CA PRO A 180 -10.60 5.27 -0.35
C PRO A 180 -11.09 3.82 -0.46
N LEU A 181 -10.36 2.90 0.14
CA LEU A 181 -10.73 1.50 0.21
C LEU A 181 -11.41 1.19 1.54
N VAL A 182 -12.30 0.20 1.57
CA VAL A 182 -13.03 -0.19 2.76
C VAL A 182 -12.36 -1.42 3.38
N ALA A 183 -11.71 -1.25 4.53
CA ALA A 183 -11.01 -2.35 5.22
C ALA A 183 -11.93 -3.53 5.64
N GLY A 184 -13.23 -3.28 5.75
CA GLY A 184 -14.25 -4.32 5.99
C GLY A 184 -14.82 -4.97 4.73
N ASP A 185 -14.48 -4.50 3.54
CA ASP A 185 -14.89 -5.10 2.27
C ASP A 185 -13.86 -6.13 1.80
N GLU A 186 -14.31 -7.36 1.60
CA GLU A 186 -13.43 -8.47 1.21
C GLU A 186 -12.82 -8.26 -0.19
N GLY A 187 -13.52 -7.58 -1.10
CA GLY A 187 -13.00 -7.24 -2.42
C GLY A 187 -11.81 -6.27 -2.35
N ASP A 188 -11.88 -5.26 -1.49
CA ASP A 188 -10.82 -4.29 -1.25
C ASP A 188 -9.63 -4.87 -0.51
N VAL A 189 -9.86 -5.73 0.48
CA VAL A 189 -8.76 -6.41 1.17
C VAL A 189 -8.03 -7.36 0.20
N ARG A 190 -8.75 -8.13 -0.63
CA ARG A 190 -8.10 -8.94 -1.68
C ARG A 190 -7.34 -8.09 -2.70
N TRP A 191 -7.82 -6.89 -3.02
CA TRP A 191 -7.10 -5.97 -3.90
C TRP A 191 -5.77 -5.55 -3.28
N LEU A 192 -5.78 -5.11 -2.02
CA LEU A 192 -4.56 -4.75 -1.29
C LEU A 192 -3.58 -5.93 -1.17
N GLU A 193 -4.08 -7.14 -0.93
CA GLU A 193 -3.26 -8.34 -0.91
C GLU A 193 -2.63 -8.67 -2.28
N ALA A 194 -3.35 -8.41 -3.39
CA ALA A 194 -2.85 -8.64 -4.74
C ALA A 194 -1.66 -7.71 -5.09
N LEU A 195 -1.54 -6.57 -4.40
CA LEU A 195 -0.42 -5.63 -4.54
C LEU A 195 0.82 -6.04 -3.73
N ILE A 196 0.74 -7.04 -2.85
CA ILE A 196 1.90 -7.58 -2.14
C ILE A 196 2.68 -8.48 -3.08
N TRP A 197 3.92 -8.14 -3.40
CA TRP A 197 4.75 -8.92 -4.33
C TRP A 197 4.99 -10.36 -3.83
N PRO A 198 5.05 -11.35 -4.73
CA PRO A 198 5.38 -12.73 -4.36
C PRO A 198 6.84 -12.81 -3.93
N GLY A 199 7.13 -13.70 -2.98
CA GLY A 199 8.47 -13.88 -2.42
C GLY A 199 8.42 -14.38 -0.97
N GLU A 200 9.57 -14.52 -0.33
CA GLU A 200 9.69 -15.11 1.01
C GLU A 200 8.82 -14.42 2.07
N GLN A 201 8.65 -13.10 1.94
CA GLN A 201 7.92 -12.26 2.90
C GLN A 201 6.42 -12.15 2.60
N GLU A 202 5.93 -12.76 1.52
CA GLU A 202 4.55 -12.57 1.06
C GLU A 202 3.52 -12.96 2.13
N ARG A 203 3.66 -14.17 2.68
CA ARG A 203 2.74 -14.71 3.69
C ARG A 203 2.63 -13.79 4.90
N ALA A 204 3.78 -13.42 5.47
CA ALA A 204 3.83 -12.55 6.64
C ALA A 204 3.25 -11.15 6.34
N ARG A 205 3.45 -10.61 5.13
CA ARG A 205 2.85 -9.33 4.71
C ARG A 205 1.32 -9.43 4.58
N ARG A 206 0.80 -10.51 4.01
CA ARG A 206 -0.66 -10.75 3.90
C ARG A 206 -1.32 -10.89 5.27
N GLU A 207 -0.73 -11.67 6.17
CA GLU A 207 -1.22 -11.85 7.55
C GLU A 207 -1.25 -10.51 8.31
N ARG A 208 -0.19 -9.71 8.19
CA ARG A 208 -0.13 -8.36 8.78
C ARG A 208 -1.21 -7.44 8.21
N LEU A 209 -1.40 -7.46 6.89
CA LEU A 209 -2.41 -6.65 6.21
C LEU A 209 -3.81 -7.02 6.67
N ARG A 210 -4.14 -8.32 6.71
CA ARG A 210 -5.42 -8.84 7.21
C ARG A 210 -5.66 -8.49 8.67
N GLY A 211 -4.64 -8.64 9.52
CA GLY A 211 -4.73 -8.28 10.93
C GLY A 211 -4.98 -6.78 11.14
N ALA A 212 -4.32 -5.93 10.36
CA ALA A 212 -4.56 -4.49 10.37
C ALA A 212 -5.96 -4.12 9.84
N ALA A 213 -6.39 -4.73 8.73
CA ALA A 213 -7.71 -4.51 8.17
C ALA A 213 -8.83 -4.90 9.15
N ALA A 214 -8.66 -5.99 9.90
CA ALA A 214 -9.61 -6.39 10.95
C ALA A 214 -9.71 -5.35 12.09
N VAL A 215 -8.60 -4.73 12.49
CA VAL A 215 -8.60 -3.63 13.47
C VAL A 215 -9.38 -2.43 12.94
N VAL A 216 -9.10 -2.02 11.70
CA VAL A 216 -9.77 -0.86 11.07
C VAL A 216 -11.27 -1.13 10.88
N ALA A 217 -11.65 -2.34 10.44
CA ALA A 217 -13.04 -2.72 10.28
C ALA A 217 -13.83 -2.69 11.60
N GLY A 218 -13.18 -2.97 12.73
CA GLY A 218 -13.81 -2.93 14.06
C GLY A 218 -13.98 -1.52 14.64
N GLU A 219 -13.22 -0.53 14.16
CA GLU A 219 -13.24 0.85 14.65
C GLU A 219 -13.05 1.81 13.47
N ALA A 220 -13.96 1.82 12.50
CA ALA A 220 -13.79 2.51 11.22
C ALA A 220 -13.45 4.01 11.38
N PRO A 221 -12.47 4.55 10.62
CA PRO A 221 -12.09 5.95 10.69
C PRO A 221 -13.03 6.78 9.81
N VAL A 222 -12.94 8.10 9.92
CA VAL A 222 -13.55 8.98 8.91
C VAL A 222 -12.75 8.86 7.62
N MET A 223 -13.36 8.42 6.52
CA MET A 223 -12.72 8.41 5.21
C MET A 223 -13.38 9.43 4.29
N VAL A 224 -12.58 10.27 3.64
CA VAL A 224 -13.03 11.27 2.67
C VAL A 224 -12.39 10.95 1.32
N ALA A 225 -13.24 10.82 0.30
CA ALA A 225 -12.81 10.67 -1.09
C ALA A 225 -12.60 12.05 -1.69
N GLY A 226 -11.40 12.38 -2.17
CA GLY A 226 -11.13 13.66 -2.80
C GLY A 226 -9.66 14.04 -2.86
N ASP A 227 -9.39 15.19 -3.47
CA ASP A 227 -8.05 15.77 -3.51
C ASP A 227 -7.65 16.29 -2.13
N LEU A 228 -6.41 15.99 -1.71
CA LEU A 228 -5.94 16.37 -0.38
C LEU A 228 -5.86 17.88 -0.18
N LEU A 229 -5.58 18.67 -1.22
CA LEU A 229 -5.47 20.12 -1.11
C LEU A 229 -6.84 20.77 -0.91
N GLU A 230 -7.89 20.15 -1.46
CA GLU A 230 -9.27 20.62 -1.34
C GLU A 230 -9.91 20.17 -0.02
N GLU A 231 -9.73 18.91 0.37
CA GLU A 231 -10.45 18.31 1.49
C GLU A 231 -9.81 18.58 2.86
N LEU A 232 -8.48 18.76 2.91
CA LEU A 232 -7.75 18.85 4.19
C LEU A 232 -8.26 19.95 5.13
N PRO A 233 -8.54 21.20 4.69
CA PRO A 233 -9.07 22.22 5.58
C PRO A 233 -10.38 21.81 6.27
N GLY A 234 -11.29 21.17 5.52
CA GLY A 234 -12.57 20.68 6.04
C GLY A 234 -12.40 19.53 7.02
N VAL A 235 -11.46 18.61 6.76
CA VAL A 235 -11.16 17.49 7.66
C VAL A 235 -10.51 17.98 8.95
N VAL A 236 -9.56 18.90 8.89
CA VAL A 236 -8.92 19.50 10.08
C VAL A 236 -9.96 20.19 10.97
N ALA A 237 -10.93 20.89 10.39
CA ALA A 237 -12.00 21.56 11.15
C ALA A 237 -12.91 20.60 11.94
N ARG A 238 -12.92 19.30 11.60
CA ARG A 238 -13.69 18.26 12.29
C ARG A 238 -12.96 17.65 13.49
N ALA A 239 -11.67 17.94 13.66
CA ALA A 239 -10.89 17.39 14.76
C ALA A 239 -11.43 17.89 16.12
N PRO A 240 -11.47 17.03 17.17
CA PRO A 240 -11.96 17.43 18.48
C PRO A 240 -11.13 18.56 19.11
N ARG A 241 -11.82 19.48 19.81
CA ARG A 241 -11.14 20.51 20.62
C ARG A 241 -10.31 19.84 21.72
N GLY A 242 -9.10 20.37 21.96
CA GLY A 242 -8.18 19.85 22.98
C GLY A 242 -7.32 18.67 22.54
N ALA A 243 -7.45 18.20 21.30
CA ALA A 243 -6.52 17.24 20.70
C ALA A 243 -5.45 17.97 19.85
N THR A 244 -4.25 17.43 19.83
CA THR A 244 -3.21 17.85 18.89
C THR A 244 -3.51 17.27 17.52
N VAL A 245 -3.79 18.13 16.54
CA VAL A 245 -4.01 17.71 15.14
C VAL A 245 -2.67 17.37 14.51
N VAL A 246 -2.56 16.17 13.94
CA VAL A 246 -1.37 15.70 13.24
C VAL A 246 -1.77 15.26 11.84
N VAL A 247 -1.30 16.00 10.84
CA VAL A 247 -1.40 15.61 9.44
C VAL A 247 -0.14 14.83 9.08
N LEU A 248 -0.31 13.63 8.56
CA LEU A 248 0.78 12.73 8.20
C LEU A 248 0.57 12.14 6.81
N HIS A 249 1.67 11.71 6.22
CA HIS A 249 1.67 10.86 5.04
C HIS A 249 2.59 9.68 5.32
N SER A 250 2.15 8.47 4.98
CA SER A 250 2.95 7.27 5.20
C SER A 250 3.69 6.82 3.95
N ALA A 251 3.33 7.29 2.75
CA ALA A 251 4.13 6.96 1.58
C ALA A 251 5.45 7.74 1.58
N VAL A 252 6.50 7.02 1.25
CA VAL A 252 7.77 7.61 0.81
C VAL A 252 7.70 7.57 -0.70
N GLY A 253 7.73 8.74 -1.35
CA GLY A 253 8.05 8.78 -2.76
C GLY A 253 9.49 8.36 -2.93
N GLU A 254 9.75 7.40 -3.83
CA GLU A 254 11.05 7.31 -4.50
C GLU A 254 11.02 8.19 -5.75
#